data_AF-A0A0Q8Q7V0-F1
#
_entry.id   AF-A0A0Q8Q7V0-F1
#
_cell.length_a   1.000
_cell.length_b   1.000
_cell.length_c   1.000
_cell.angle_alpha   90.00
_cell.angle_beta   90.00
_cell.angle_gamma   90.00
#
_symmetry.space_group_name_H-M   'P 1'
#
loop_
_entity.id
_entity.type
_entity.pdbx_description
1 polymer ?
#
loop_
_entity_poly.entity_id
_entity_poly.type
_entity_poly.pdbx_seq_one_letter_code
_entity_poly.pdbx_strand_id
1 'polypeptide(L)' 'MNPEYLAMLVARDMPYGKYKGRKLADLPGHYLGWMAREGFPKGELGALLALMYEIDHNNLRTLLDPLRARRN' A
#
# COMPACT_ATOMS: atom_id res chain seq x y z
N MET A 1 -8.41 -11.29 -7.67
CA MET A 1 -8.04 -10.17 -6.77
C MET A 1 -9.32 -9.57 -6.23
N ASN A 2 -9.48 -9.40 -4.92
CA ASN A 2 -10.69 -8.81 -4.34
C ASN A 2 -10.60 -7.27 -4.46
N PRO A 3 -11.57 -6.58 -5.11
CA PRO A 3 -11.58 -5.11 -5.25
C PRO A 3 -11.42 -4.36 -3.92
N GLU A 4 -11.80 -4.99 -2.81
CA GLU A 4 -11.68 -4.45 -1.46
C GLU A 4 -10.22 -4.11 -1.10
N TYR A 5 -9.23 -4.78 -1.69
CA TYR A 5 -7.83 -4.56 -1.33
C TYR A 5 -7.36 -3.15 -1.71
N LEU A 6 -7.83 -2.59 -2.84
CA LEU A 6 -7.53 -1.21 -3.22
C LEU A 6 -8.10 -0.22 -2.20
N ALA A 7 -9.31 -0.48 -1.69
CA ALA A 7 -9.90 0.34 -0.63
C ALA A 7 -9.11 0.21 0.69
N MET A 8 -8.59 -0.97 0.98
CA MET A 8 -7.76 -1.19 2.17
C MET A 8 -6.43 -0.44 2.10
N LEU A 9 -5.81 -0.30 0.93
CA LEU A 9 -4.58 0.49 0.76
C LEU A 9 -4.74 1.95 1.22
N VAL A 10 -5.89 2.55 0.93
CA VAL A 10 -6.19 3.94 1.32
C VAL A 10 -6.82 4.02 2.72
N ALA A 11 -7.16 2.91 3.37
CA ALA A 11 -7.80 2.87 4.68
C ALA A 11 -6.84 2.51 5.81
N ARG A 12 -6.01 1.50 5.59
CA ARG A 12 -5.11 0.94 6.60
C ARG A 12 -3.88 1.81 6.74
N ASP A 13 -3.46 1.96 7.99
CA ASP A 13 -2.19 2.56 8.35
C ASP A 13 -1.14 1.48 8.53
N MET A 14 0.11 1.82 8.23
CA MET A 14 1.24 0.98 8.53
C MET A 14 1.34 0.79 10.06
N PRO A 15 1.34 -0.46 10.58
CA PRO A 15 1.24 -0.69 12.02
C PRO A 15 2.58 -0.54 12.77
N TYR A 16 3.71 -0.55 12.07
CA TYR A 16 5.04 -0.52 12.66
C TYR A 16 6.11 0.11 11.75
N GLY A 17 7.33 0.22 12.26
CA GLY A 17 8.50 0.71 11.53
C GLY A 17 8.52 2.22 11.36
N LYS A 18 9.42 2.70 10.49
CA LYS A 18 9.67 4.14 10.24
C LYS A 18 8.43 4.92 9.80
N TYR A 19 7.51 4.27 9.08
CA TYR A 19 6.30 4.90 8.54
C TYR A 19 5.04 4.52 9.33
N LYS A 20 5.16 4.08 10.58
CA LYS A 20 4.01 3.77 11.44
C LYS A 20 3.00 4.92 11.45
N GLY A 21 1.72 4.59 11.31
CA GLY A 21 0.62 5.58 11.28
C GLY A 21 0.38 6.26 9.93
N ARG A 22 1.19 5.95 8.90
CA ARG A 22 0.97 6.42 7.53
C ARG A 22 0.10 5.44 6.76
N LYS A 23 -0.80 5.93 5.90
CA LYS A 23 -1.60 5.09 5.01
C LYS A 23 -0.70 4.26 4.10
N LEU A 24 -1.09 3.01 3.83
CA LEU A 24 -0.31 2.14 2.95
C LEU A 24 -0.15 2.76 1.55
N ALA A 25 -1.20 3.42 1.05
CA ALA A 25 -1.19 4.16 -0.22
C ALA A 25 -0.22 5.36 -0.27
N ASP A 26 0.26 5.84 0.88
CA ASP A 26 1.18 6.99 0.98
C ASP A 26 2.62 6.57 1.30
N LEU A 27 2.89 5.26 1.34
CA LEU A 27 4.23 4.75 1.56
C LEU A 27 5.15 5.16 0.39
N PRO A 28 6.38 5.62 0.68
CA PRO A 28 7.33 5.99 -0.37
C PRO A 28 7.78 4.78 -1.19
N GLY A 29 7.95 4.96 -2.51
CA GLY A 29 8.34 3.88 -3.42
C GLY A 29 9.66 3.21 -3.05
N HIS A 30 10.66 3.97 -2.60
CA HIS A 30 11.93 3.41 -2.13
C HIS A 30 11.78 2.48 -0.92
N TYR A 31 10.79 2.74 -0.06
CA TYR A 31 10.50 1.88 1.09
C TYR A 31 9.79 0.59 0.68
N LEU A 32 8.86 0.69 -0.27
CA LEU A 32 8.20 -0.49 -0.86
C LEU A 32 9.20 -1.36 -1.61
N GLY A 33 10.09 -0.75 -2.40
CA GLY A 33 11.17 -1.46 -3.09
C GLY A 33 12.16 -2.12 -2.15
N TRP A 34 12.51 -1.48 -1.03
CA TRP A 34 13.30 -2.12 0.02
C TRP A 34 12.57 -3.34 0.61
N MET A 35 11.28 -3.21 0.95
CA MET A 35 10.50 -4.36 1.45
C MET A 35 10.36 -5.48 0.43
N ALA A 36 10.22 -5.17 -0.86
CA ALA A 36 10.15 -6.19 -1.90
C ALA A 36 11.45 -7.03 -1.98
N ARG A 37 12.60 -6.45 -1.59
CA ARG A 37 13.89 -7.14 -1.52
C ARG A 37 14.04 -7.97 -0.25
N GLU A 38 13.62 -7.43 0.90
CA GLU A 38 13.69 -8.13 2.19
C GLU A 38 12.62 -9.22 2.34
N GLY A 39 11.50 -9.06 1.62
CA GLY A 39 10.30 -9.89 1.72
C GLY A 39 9.18 -9.20 2.51
N PHE A 40 7.96 -9.42 2.06
CA PHE A 40 6.77 -8.93 2.75
C PHE A 40 6.37 -9.84 3.92
N PRO A 41 5.78 -9.29 5.00
CA PRO A 41 5.29 -10.10 6.11
C PRO A 41 4.21 -11.08 5.64
N LYS A 42 3.99 -12.18 6.37
CA LYS A 42 2.89 -13.09 6.04
C LYS A 42 1.53 -12.45 6.37
N GLY A 43 0.49 -12.90 5.66
CA GLY A 43 -0.89 -12.49 5.88
C GLY A 43 -1.30 -11.25 5.09
N GLU A 44 -2.43 -10.66 5.49
CA GLU A 44 -3.10 -9.59 4.76
C GLU A 44 -2.22 -8.36 4.54
N LEU A 45 -1.49 -7.91 5.59
CA LEU A 45 -0.62 -6.76 5.48
C LEU A 45 0.43 -6.93 4.40
N GLY A 46 1.04 -8.12 4.30
CA GLY A 46 2.05 -8.38 3.26
C GLY A 46 1.46 -8.42 1.87
N ALA A 47 0.26 -8.98 1.71
CA ALA A 47 -0.45 -8.97 0.44
C ALA A 47 -0.78 -7.53 0.00
N LEU A 48 -1.18 -6.66 0.94
CA LEU A 48 -1.42 -5.23 0.66
C LEU A 48 -0.12 -4.49 0.32
N LEU A 49 0.98 -4.76 1.01
CA LEU A 49 2.27 -4.13 0.73
C LEU A 49 2.84 -4.57 -0.62
N ALA A 50 2.69 -5.84 -0.98
CA ALA A 50 3.06 -6.37 -2.30
C ALA A 50 2.22 -5.70 -3.40
N LEU A 51 0.91 -5.61 -3.21
CA LEU A 51 0.02 -4.90 -4.14
C LEU A 51 0.41 -3.42 -4.28
N MET A 52 0.69 -2.75 -3.17
CA MET A 52 1.11 -1.34 -3.23
C MET A 52 2.42 -1.17 -3.97
N TYR A 53 3.38 -2.09 -3.79
CA TYR A 53 4.62 -2.11 -4.56
C TYR A 53 4.36 -2.31 -6.06
N GLU A 54 3.48 -3.23 -6.45
CA GLU A 54 3.10 -3.43 -7.87
C GLU A 54 2.47 -2.17 -8.47
N ILE A 55 1.57 -1.51 -7.74
CA ILE A 55 0.95 -0.25 -8.18
C ILE A 55 2.01 0.84 -8.37
N ASP A 56 2.93 0.97 -7.41
CA ASP A 56 4.01 1.95 -7.46
C ASP A 56 4.96 1.70 -8.63
N HIS A 57 5.42 0.45 -8.77
CA HIS A 57 6.40 0.04 -9.78
C HIS A 57 5.88 0.23 -11.21
N ASN A 58 4.57 0.12 -11.40
CA ASN A 58 3.91 0.34 -12.69
C ASN A 58 3.40 1.78 -12.90
N ASN A 59 3.72 2.72 -12.00
CA ASN A 59 3.24 4.11 -12.05
C ASN A 59 1.70 4.25 -12.01
N LEU A 60 1.01 3.35 -11.32
CA LEU A 60 -0.46 3.27 -11.27
C LEU A 60 -1.08 3.89 -10.02
N ARG A 61 -0.34 4.72 -9.27
CA ARG A 61 -0.84 5.32 -8.01
C ARG A 61 -2.15 6.10 -8.17
N THR A 62 -2.35 6.72 -9.33
CA THR A 62 -3.56 7.49 -9.67
C THR A 62 -4.84 6.66 -9.66
N LEU A 63 -4.74 5.32 -9.78
CA LEU A 63 -5.90 4.42 -9.63
C LEU A 63 -6.53 4.51 -8.23
N LEU A 64 -5.79 4.99 -7.23
CA LEU A 64 -6.28 5.14 -5.86
C LEU A 64 -7.00 6.47 -5.62
N ASP A 65 -6.88 7.45 -6.52
CA ASP A 65 -7.44 8.79 -6.32
C ASP A 65 -8.96 8.80 -6.12
N PRO A 66 -9.77 8.06 -6.90
CA PRO A 66 -11.22 8.00 -6.68
C PRO A 66 -11.60 7.41 -5.31
N LEU A 67 -10.76 6.53 -4.76
CA LEU A 67 -10.98 5.90 -3.46
C LEU A 67 -10.61 6.82 -2.30
N ARG A 68 -9.67 7.75 -2.52
CA ARG A 68 -9.34 8.83 -1.56
C ARG A 68 -10.46 9.87 -1.49
N ALA A 69 -11.04 10.23 -2.64
CA ALA A 69 -12.09 11.23 -2.73
C ALA A 69 -13.42 10.80 -2.09
N ARG A 70 -13.75 9.50 -2.11
CA ARG A 70 -14.98 8.95 -1.53
C ARG A 70 -15.07 9.00 0.01
N ARG A 71 -14.06 9.52 0.71
CA ARG A 71 -13.98 9.54 2.18
C ARG A 71 -13.95 10.93 2.81
N ASN A 72 -14.17 11.98 2.04
CA ASN A 72 -14.46 13.33 2.53
C ASN A 72 -15.96 13.61 2.48
#